data_AF-A0A927QHS7-F1
#
_entry.id   AF-A0A927QHS7-F1
#
_cell.length_a   1.000
_cell.length_b   1.000
_cell.length_c   1.000
_cell.angle_alpha   90.00
_cell.angle_beta   90.00
_cell.angle_gamma   90.00
#
_symmetry.space_group_name_H-M   'P 1'
#
loop_
_entity.id
_entity.type
_entity.pdbx_description
1 polymer ?
#
loop_
_entity_poly.entity_id
_entity_poly.type
_entity_poly.pdbx_seq_one_letter_code
_entity_poly.pdbx_strand_id
1 'polypeptide(L)' 'MSESKSEPYTVEQLQQQYAVSMQVAVGVMEQFGGDRSRIDKFLKRWPQKRAKPIDAGKN' A
#
# COMPACT_ATOMS: atom_id res chain seq x y z
N MET A 1 20.16 -18.16 -9.13
CA MET A 1 18.84 -17.54 -8.92
C MET A 1 19.09 -16.23 -8.20
N SER A 2 19.07 -15.12 -8.93
CA SER A 2 19.36 -13.80 -8.37
C SER A 2 18.23 -13.42 -7.44
N GLU A 3 18.48 -13.55 -6.14
CA GLU A 3 17.62 -13.05 -5.08
C GLU A 3 17.49 -11.54 -5.31
N SER A 4 16.45 -11.20 -6.06
CA SER A 4 16.11 -9.83 -6.41
C SER A 4 15.68 -9.23 -5.10
N LYS A 5 16.65 -8.62 -4.42
CA LYS A 5 16.56 -7.91 -3.16
C LYS A 5 15.49 -6.84 -3.34
N SER A 6 14.25 -7.28 -3.17
CA SER A 6 13.07 -6.47 -3.40
C SER A 6 13.12 -5.47 -2.27
N GLU A 7 13.55 -4.25 -2.57
CA GLU A 7 13.66 -3.22 -1.56
C GLU A 7 12.36 -3.15 -0.76
N PRO A 8 12.44 -3.00 0.58
CA PRO A 8 11.27 -2.91 1.41
C PRO A 8 10.38 -1.77 0.92
N TYR A 9 9.07 -1.92 1.11
CA TYR A 9 8.16 -0.83 0.79
C TYR A 9 8.47 0.41 1.64
N THR A 10 8.42 1.59 1.01
CA THR A 10 8.40 2.87 1.72
C THR A 10 6.96 3.32 1.98
N VAL A 11 6.77 4.21 2.96
CA VAL A 11 5.44 4.77 3.29
C VAL A 11 4.77 5.30 2.02
N GLU A 12 5.51 6.10 1.25
CA GLU A 12 5.03 6.76 0.04
C GLU A 12 4.59 5.76 -1.02
N GLN A 13 5.35 4.68 -1.25
CA GLN A 13 4.95 3.63 -2.19
C GLN A 13 3.65 2.95 -1.76
N LEU A 14 3.45 2.70 -0.46
CA LEU A 14 2.21 2.09 0.02
C LEU A 14 1.02 3.02 -0.18
N GLN A 15 1.19 4.31 0.13
CA GLN A 15 0.15 5.32 -0.08
C GLN A 15 -0.21 5.45 -1.56
N GLN A 16 0.77 5.48 -2.46
CA GLN A 16 0.51 5.61 -3.90
C GLN A 16 -0.06 4.33 -4.52
N GLN A 17 0.49 3.17 -4.20
CA GLN A 17 0.12 1.90 -4.85
C GLN A 17 -1.21 1.34 -4.35
N TYR A 18 -1.53 1.52 -3.06
CA TYR A 18 -2.75 0.99 -2.44
C TYR A 18 -3.76 2.06 -2.05
N ALA A 19 -3.47 3.34 -2.33
CA ALA A 19 -4.33 4.47 -1.96
C ALA A 19 -4.70 4.49 -0.47
N VAL A 20 -3.79 4.04 0.39
CA VAL A 20 -3.99 4.00 1.85
C VAL A 20 -3.56 5.32 2.50
N SER A 21 -4.15 5.64 3.66
CA SER A 21 -3.70 6.78 4.47
C SER A 21 -2.34 6.52 5.11
N MET A 22 -1.60 7.60 5.42
CA MET A 22 -0.26 7.52 6.04
C MET A 22 -0.23 6.67 7.31
N GLN A 23 -1.24 6.78 8.18
CA GLN A 23 -1.36 5.98 9.41
C GLN A 23 -1.43 4.47 9.11
N VAL A 24 -2.13 4.08 8.04
CA VAL A 24 -2.23 2.68 7.61
C VAL A 24 -0.91 2.22 7.00
N ALA A 25 -0.27 3.04 6.17
CA ALA A 25 1.03 2.72 5.58
C ALA A 25 2.11 2.51 6.66
N VAL A 26 2.19 3.41 7.65
CA VAL A 26 3.11 3.30 8.78
C VAL A 26 2.81 2.06 9.61
N GLY A 27 1.56 1.83 10.01
CA GLY A 27 1.20 0.65 10.80
C GLY A 27 1.49 -0.67 10.08
N VAL A 28 1.29 -0.72 8.75
CA VAL A 28 1.63 -1.89 7.93
C VAL A 28 3.14 -2.08 7.84
N MET A 29 3.93 -1.01 7.67
CA MET A 29 5.38 -1.14 7.69
C MET A 29 5.93 -1.56 9.05
N GLU A 30 5.39 -1.04 10.15
CA GLU A 30 5.78 -1.45 11.51
C GLU A 30 5.41 -2.92 11.78
N GLN A 31 4.22 -3.34 11.35
CA GLN A 31 3.73 -4.71 11.57
C GLN A 31 4.47 -5.77 10.74
N PHE A 32 4.87 -5.44 9.51
CA PHE A 32 5.47 -6.38 8.57
C PHE A 32 6.96 -6.13 8.30
N GLY A 33 7.57 -5.11 8.91
CA GLY A 33 9.00 -4.78 8.75
C GLY A 33 9.39 -4.38 7.33
N GLY A 34 8.45 -3.88 6.53
CA GLY A 34 8.68 -3.58 5.11
C GLY A 34 8.66 -4.80 4.17
N ASP A 35 8.29 -5.99 4.66
CA ASP A 35 8.23 -7.21 3.84
C ASP A 35 7.20 -7.10 2.71
N ARG A 36 7.71 -6.98 1.49
CA ARG A 36 6.92 -6.67 0.29
C ARG A 36 5.82 -7.70 0.05
N SER A 37 6.11 -8.98 0.23
CA SER A 37 5.18 -10.08 -0.07
C SER A 37 4.04 -10.14 0.93
N ARG A 38 4.33 -9.93 2.22
CA ARG A 38 3.31 -9.90 3.27
C ARG A 38 2.43 -8.66 3.17
N ILE A 39 3.04 -7.50 2.93
CA ILE A 39 2.32 -6.23 2.77
C ILE A 39 1.39 -6.27 1.55
N ASP A 40 1.87 -6.75 0.42
CA ASP A 40 1.08 -6.90 -0.81
C ASP A 40 -0.12 -7.82 -0.60
N LYS A 41 0.08 -8.99 0.02
CA LYS A 41 -1.03 -9.90 0.35
C LYS A 41 -2.03 -9.27 1.32
N PHE A 42 -1.56 -8.52 2.29
CA PHE A 42 -2.41 -7.88 3.29
C PHE A 42 -3.26 -6.76 2.69
N LEU A 43 -2.63 -5.86 1.94
CA LEU A 43 -3.30 -4.72 1.31
C LEU A 43 -4.18 -5.12 0.12
N LYS A 44 -3.79 -6.13 -0.67
CA LYS A 44 -4.66 -6.69 -1.73
C LYS A 44 -5.88 -7.42 -1.19
N ARG A 45 -5.78 -8.03 0.00
CA ARG A 45 -6.91 -8.71 0.65
C ARG A 45 -7.82 -7.74 1.39
N TRP A 46 -7.34 -6.55 1.73
CA TRP A 46 -8.17 -5.51 2.30
C TRP A 46 -9.26 -5.17 1.27
N PRO A 47 -10.56 -5.24 1.62
CA PRO A 47 -11.60 -4.86 0.68
C PRO A 47 -11.36 -3.41 0.31
N GLN A 48 -10.91 -3.20 -0.94
CA GLN A 48 -10.67 -1.91 -1.57
C GLN A 48 -12.04 -1.22 -1.70
N LYS A 49 -12.63 -0.85 -0.57
CA LYS A 49 -13.87 -0.08 -0.47
C LYS A 49 -13.53 1.31 -0.94
N ARG A 50 -13.54 1.45 -2.26
CA ARG A 50 -13.87 2.67 -2.99
C ARG A 50 -13.14 3.90 -2.45
N ALA A 51 -11.86 4.04 -2.82
CA ALA A 51 -11.45 5.33 -3.34
C ALA A 51 -12.23 5.51 -4.65
N LYS A 52 -13.48 5.99 -4.56
CA LYS A 52 -14.06 6.66 -5.72
C LYS A 52 -13.06 7.77 -6.04
N PRO A 53 -12.55 7.91 -7.28
CA PRO A 53 -12.03 9.22 -7.65
C PRO A 53 -13.14 10.19 -7.30
N ILE A 54 -12.82 11.18 -6.48
CA ILE A 54 -13.60 12.41 -6.40
C ILE A 54 -13.74 12.86 -7.85
N ASP A 55 -14.89 12.53 -8.45
CA ASP A 55 -15.30 12.98 -9.76
C ASP A 55 -15.32 14.50 -9.62
N ALA A 56 -14.26 15.11 -10.14
CA ALA A 56 -14.12 16.54 -10.25
C ALA A 56 -15.40 17.05 -10.92
N GLY A 57 -15.97 18.10 -10.31
CA GLY A 57 -17.27 18.63 -10.66
C GLY A 57 -17.55 18.66 -12.16
N LYS A 58 -18.71 18.12 -12.54
CA LYS A 58 -19.39 18.49 -13.77
C LYS A 58 -20.55 19.42 -13.42
N ASN A 59 -20.28 20.70 -13.66
CA ASN A 59 -21.16 21.76 -14.15
C ASN A 59 -22.54 21.95 -13.51
#